data_AF-A0A448MJ62-F1
#
_entry.id   AF-A0A448MJ62-F1
#
_cell.length_a   1.000
_cell.length_b   1.000
_cell.length_c   1.000
_cell.angle_alpha   90.00
_cell.angle_beta   90.00
_cell.angle_gamma   90.00
#
_symmetry.space_group_name_H-M   'P 1'
#
loop_
_entity.id
_entity.type
_entity.pdbx_description
1 polymer ?
#
loop_
_entity_poly.entity_id
_entity_poly.type
_entity_poly.pdbx_seq_one_letter_code
_entity_poly.pdbx_strand_id
1 'polypeptide(L)'
;MKGGNIRYGDSVAMRAVNLTFSGDEKNHKLVLVSQGEPAAANLQITGNFDRTSQKWQGSLSQVKIDTPIGEVKSNQSIPVTYDNKKHKSQLEHIVG
;
A
#
# COMPACT_ATOMS: atom_id res chain seq x y z
N MET A 1 5.87 -29.20 -18.52
CA MET A 1 6.14 -27.82 -18.05
C MET A 1 5.09 -26.91 -18.66
N LYS A 2 4.05 -26.51 -17.91
CA LYS A 2 2.98 -25.63 -18.43
C LYS A 2 3.35 -24.19 -18.08
N GLY A 3 3.91 -23.46 -19.04
CA GLY A 3 4.08 -22.01 -18.95
C GLY A 3 2.73 -21.34 -19.16
N GLY A 4 2.18 -20.75 -18.10
CA GLY A 4 0.97 -19.93 -18.16
C GLY A 4 1.29 -18.61 -18.87
N ASN A 5 0.75 -18.44 -20.08
CA ASN A 5 0.86 -17.23 -20.86
C ASN A 5 -0.30 -16.32 -20.46
N ILE A 6 -0.08 -15.43 -19.49
CA ILE A 6 -1.12 -14.51 -19.01
C ILE A 6 -0.92 -13.18 -19.73
N ARG A 7 -1.94 -12.80 -20.53
CA ARG A 7 -1.93 -11.59 -21.34
C ARG A 7 -2.46 -10.43 -20.48
N TYR A 8 -1.70 -9.34 -20.43
CA TYR A 8 -2.17 -8.10 -19.80
C TYR A 8 -3.47 -7.65 -20.49
N GLY A 9 -4.59 -7.68 -19.76
CA GLY A 9 -5.94 -7.40 -20.28
C GLY A 9 -7.03 -8.36 -19.79
N ASP A 10 -6.66 -9.50 -19.20
CA ASP A 10 -7.65 -10.39 -18.58
C ASP A 10 -8.22 -9.76 -17.29
N SER A 11 -9.55 -9.86 -17.12
CA SER A 11 -10.29 -9.27 -16.00
C SER A 11 -9.74 -9.73 -14.66
N VAL A 12 -9.20 -8.80 -13.86
CA VAL A 12 -8.77 -9.08 -12.49
C VAL A 12 -10.00 -9.30 -11.62
N ALA A 13 -10.23 -10.54 -11.20
CA ALA A 13 -11.27 -10.86 -10.23
C ALA A 13 -10.78 -10.49 -8.84
N MET A 14 -10.92 -9.21 -8.45
CA MET A 14 -10.81 -8.81 -7.05
C MET A 14 -12.02 -9.37 -6.31
N ARG A 15 -11.83 -10.50 -5.64
CA ARG A 15 -12.91 -11.19 -4.92
C ARG A 15 -13.20 -10.51 -3.59
N ALA A 16 -12.15 -10.12 -2.89
CA ALA A 16 -12.27 -9.45 -1.60
C ALA A 16 -11.05 -8.57 -1.32
N VAL A 17 -11.31 -7.43 -0.68
CA VAL A 17 -10.28 -6.58 -0.10
C VAL A 17 -10.66 -6.34 1.35
N ASN A 18 -9.79 -6.76 2.25
CA ASN A 18 -9.92 -6.51 3.68
C ASN A 18 -8.94 -5.41 4.07
N LEU A 19 -9.50 -4.27 4.48
CA LEU A 19 -8.74 -3.16 5.02
C LEU A 19 -9.02 -3.05 6.52
N THR A 20 -8.00 -3.34 7.32
CA THR A 20 -8.10 -3.23 8.78
C THR A 20 -7.31 -2.01 9.22
N PHE A 21 -8.00 -1.04 9.81
CA PHE A 21 -7.38 0.10 10.48
C PHE A 21 -7.53 -0.06 11.99
N SER A 22 -6.45 0.17 12.72
CA SER A 22 -6.40 0.02 14.17
C SER A 22 -5.42 1.02 14.78
N GLY A 23 -5.63 1.38 16.04
CA GLY A 23 -4.77 2.31 16.78
C GLY A 23 -5.31 3.74 16.80
N ASP A 24 -4.41 4.69 17.05
CA ASP A 24 -4.71 6.11 17.20
C ASP A 24 -3.82 6.98 16.28
N GLU A 25 -3.99 8.30 16.30
CA GLU A 25 -3.17 9.20 15.45
C GLU A 25 -1.66 9.07 15.69
N LYS A 26 -1.25 8.69 16.92
CA LYS A 26 0.16 8.54 17.29
C LYS A 26 0.70 7.16 16.95
N ASN A 27 -0.12 6.13 16.87
CA ASN A 27 0.27 4.78 16.50
C ASN A 27 -0.90 4.11 15.81
N HIS A 28 -0.95 4.23 14.49
CA HIS A 28 -1.93 3.52 13.71
C HIS A 28 -1.28 2.43 12.88
N LYS A 29 -2.04 1.37 12.70
CA LYS A 29 -1.70 0.20 11.92
C LYS A 29 -2.80 0.00 10.88
N LEU A 30 -2.38 -0.04 9.63
CA LEU A 30 -3.18 -0.38 8.48
C LEU A 30 -2.71 -1.73 7.93
N VAL A 31 -3.62 -2.68 7.80
CA VAL A 31 -3.37 -3.96 7.14
C VAL A 31 -4.30 -4.07 5.95
N LEU A 32 -3.71 -4.28 4.78
CA LEU A 32 -4.44 -4.54 3.55
C LEU A 32 -4.19 -5.99 3.14
N VAL A 33 -5.27 -6.76 3.06
CA VAL A 33 -5.25 -8.11 2.52
C VAL A 33 -6.21 -8.18 1.34
N SER A 34 -5.70 -8.32 0.13
CA SER A 34 -6.50 -8.59 -1.05
C SER A 34 -6.47 -10.08 -1.40
N GLN A 35 -7.63 -10.60 -1.76
CA GLN A 35 -7.81 -11.95 -2.26
C GLN A 35 -8.41 -11.85 -3.65
N GLY A 36 -7.71 -12.39 -4.63
CA GLY A 36 -8.13 -12.37 -6.02
C GLY A 36 -7.32 -13.33 -6.87
N GLU A 37 -7.88 -13.72 -8.00
CA GLU A 37 -7.15 -14.40 -9.07
C GLU A 37 -6.89 -13.38 -10.18
N PRO A 38 -5.68 -13.34 -10.74
CA PRO A 38 -4.54 -14.22 -10.45
C PRO A 38 -3.64 -13.75 -9.29
N ALA A 39 -4.01 -12.68 -8.56
CA ALA A 39 -3.12 -12.07 -7.58
C ALA A 39 -3.77 -11.76 -6.22
N ALA A 40 -3.08 -12.19 -5.16
CA ALA A 40 -3.37 -11.84 -3.78
C ALA A 40 -2.25 -10.95 -3.23
N ALA A 41 -2.60 -9.99 -2.37
CA ALA A 41 -1.63 -9.12 -1.74
C ALA A 41 -1.84 -9.05 -0.24
N ASN A 42 -0.75 -9.04 0.51
CA ASN A 42 -0.72 -8.71 1.93
C ASN A 42 0.27 -7.56 2.11
N LEU A 43 -0.18 -6.48 2.73
CA LEU A 43 0.62 -5.30 3.03
C LEU A 43 0.29 -4.83 4.44
N GLN A 44 1.31 -4.53 5.24
CA GLN A 44 1.13 -3.91 6.55
C GLN A 44 1.89 -2.59 6.62
N ILE A 45 1.17 -1.51 6.92
CA ILE A 45 1.74 -0.19 7.15
C ILE A 45 1.49 0.18 8.61
N THR A 46 2.55 0.54 9.31
CA THR A 46 2.48 1.07 10.69
C THR A 46 3.11 2.44 10.72
N GLY A 47 2.50 3.39 11.42
CA GLY A 47 3.05 4.73 11.48
C GLY A 47 2.34 5.65 12.45
N ASN A 48 2.82 6.88 12.45
CA ASN A 48 2.38 7.94 13.34
C ASN A 48 2.31 9.26 12.57
N PHE A 49 1.30 10.05 12.88
CA PHE A 49 1.19 11.41 12.37
C PHE A 49 1.67 12.41 13.43
N ASP A 50 2.75 13.12 13.15
CA ASP A 50 3.19 14.23 13.97
C ASP A 50 2.51 15.52 13.51
N ARG A 51 1.54 16.00 14.31
CA ARG A 51 0.80 17.24 14.05
C ARG A 51 1.69 18.50 14.10
N THR A 52 2.83 18.46 14.80
CA THR A 52 3.77 19.59 14.93
C THR A 52 4.52 19.82 13.62
N SER A 53 5.13 18.75 13.11
CA SER A 53 5.84 18.80 11.83
C SER A 53 4.89 18.67 10.63
N GLN A 54 3.63 18.24 10.86
CA GLN A 54 2.67 17.81 9.84
C GLN A 54 3.24 16.72 8.93
N LYS A 55 4.04 15.83 9.52
CA LYS A 55 4.68 14.72 8.82
C LYS A 55 4.14 13.41 9.34
N TRP A 56 3.77 12.56 8.41
CA TRP A 56 3.51 11.17 8.69
C TRP A 56 4.81 10.38 8.53
N GLN A 57 5.10 9.51 9.50
CA GLN A 57 6.26 8.64 9.51
C GLN A 57 5.79 7.23 9.81
N GLY A 58 6.33 6.26 9.08
CA GLY A 58 5.96 4.88 9.29
C GLY A 58 6.85 3.92 8.54
N SER A 59 6.42 2.68 8.51
CA SER A 59 7.06 1.59 7.82
C SER A 59 6.06 0.71 7.11
N LEU A 60 6.37 0.40 5.86
CA LEU A 60 5.71 -0.63 5.07
C LEU A 60 6.49 -1.94 5.28
N SER A 61 5.76 -2.98 5.68
CA SER A 61 6.31 -4.29 5.98
C SER A 61 5.35 -5.38 5.49
N GLN A 62 5.80 -6.63 5.58
CA GLN A 62 4.99 -7.79 5.19
C GLN A 62 4.49 -7.70 3.76
N VAL A 63 5.26 -7.08 2.86
CA VAL A 63 4.88 -6.90 1.46
C VAL A 63 5.00 -8.25 0.79
N LYS A 64 3.85 -8.87 0.53
CA LYS A 64 3.77 -10.09 -0.26
C LYS A 64 2.70 -9.90 -1.31
N ILE A 65 3.08 -10.01 -2.58
CA ILE A 65 2.18 -9.94 -3.71
C ILE A 65 2.44 -11.20 -4.53
N ASP A 66 1.47 -12.10 -4.50
CA ASP A 66 1.48 -13.27 -5.35
C ASP A 66 0.98 -12.79 -6.72
N THR A 67 1.86 -12.72 -7.72
CA THR A 67 1.47 -12.37 -9.08
C THR A 67 1.54 -13.62 -9.97
N PRO A 68 0.75 -13.68 -11.05
CA PRO A 68 0.80 -14.80 -12.00
C PRO A 68 2.18 -15.08 -12.59
N ILE A 69 3.05 -14.06 -12.67
CA ILE A 69 4.40 -14.16 -13.23
C ILE A 69 5.49 -14.38 -12.16
N GLY A 70 5.11 -14.44 -10.88
CA GLY A 70 6.04 -14.67 -9.77
C GLY A 70 5.61 -14.03 -8.45
N GLU A 71 6.15 -14.53 -7.35
CA GLU A 71 5.95 -13.95 -6.02
C GLU A 71 6.87 -12.75 -5.83
N VAL A 72 6.29 -11.59 -5.54
CA VAL A 72 7.03 -10.39 -5.11
C VAL A 72 6.92 -10.32 -3.60
N LYS A 73 8.03 -10.51 -2.90
CA LYS A 73 8.10 -10.38 -1.44
C LYS A 73 9.19 -9.39 -1.02
N SER A 74 8.84 -8.48 -0.13
CA SER A 74 9.82 -7.67 0.62
C SER A 74 9.79 -8.07 2.08
N ASN A 75 10.91 -8.65 2.52
CA ASN A 75 11.14 -8.96 3.93
C ASN A 75 11.73 -7.77 4.69
N GLN A 76 12.12 -6.71 3.98
CA GLN A 76 12.66 -5.52 4.60
C GLN A 76 11.55 -4.51 4.89
N SER A 77 11.62 -3.93 6.07
CA SER A 77 10.78 -2.81 6.47
C SER A 77 11.20 -1.57 5.68
N ILE A 78 10.33 -1.11 4.78
CA ILE A 78 10.57 0.08 3.95
C ILE A 78 10.09 1.30 4.76
N PRO A 79 10.97 2.24 5.14
CA PRO A 79 10.54 3.47 5.80
C PRO A 79 9.72 4.30 4.81
N VAL A 80 8.57 4.80 5.26
CA VAL A 80 7.70 5.65 4.47
C VAL A 80 7.52 6.95 5.25
N THR A 81 7.80 8.07 4.58
CA THR A 81 7.60 9.40 5.14
C THR A 81 6.74 10.20 4.18
N TYR A 82 5.74 10.88 4.72
CA TYR A 82 4.85 11.74 3.94
C TYR A 82 4.80 13.12 4.59
N ASP A 83 5.10 14.15 3.79
CA ASP A 83 5.11 15.54 4.21
C ASP A 83 3.86 16.25 3.68
N ASN A 84 2.90 16.52 4.56
CA ASN A 84 1.65 17.17 4.18
C ASN A 84 1.87 18.63 3.70
N LYS A 85 2.94 19.30 4.15
CA LYS A 85 3.19 20.70 3.79
C LYS A 85 3.61 20.85 2.32
N LYS A 86 4.27 19.83 1.75
CA LYS A 86 4.71 19.87 0.34
C LYS A 86 3.55 19.80 -0.66
N HIS A 87 2.48 19.07 -0.34
CA HIS A 87 1.37 18.86 -1.30
C HIS A 87 0.32 19.97 -1.29
N LYS A 88 0.18 20.72 -0.18
CA LYS A 88 -0.73 21.87 -0.13
C LYS A 88 -0.35 22.99 -1.11
N SER A 89 0.92 23.05 -1.52
CA SER A 89 1.42 24.04 -2.49
C SER A 89 1.03 23.72 -3.95
N GLN A 90 0.77 22.45 -4.30
CA GLN A 90 0.52 22.07 -5.70
C GLN A 90 -0.94 22.31 -6.15
N LEU A 91 -1.88 22.51 -5.22
CA LEU A 91 -3.28 22.78 -5.55
C LEU A 91 -3.61 24.28 -5.65
N GLU A 92 -2.71 25.18 -5.23
CA GLU A 92 -2.95 26.63 -5.33
C GLU A 92 -2.53 27.24 -6.68
N HIS A 93 -1.98 26.44 -7.61
CA HIS A 93 -1.59 26.93 -8.95
C HIS A 93 -2.59 26.57 -10.06
N ILE A 94 -3.75 26.00 -9.75
CA ILE A 94 -4.82 25.73 -10.74
C ILE A 94 -6.12 26.40 -10.28
N VAL A 95 -6.05 27.71 -10.09
CA VAL A 95 -7.22 28.57 -10.26
C VAL A 95 -6.72 29.91 -10.77
N GLY A 96 -6.65 30.02 -12.10
CA GLY A 96 -6.49 31.26 -12.85
C GLY A 96 -7.60 31.33 -13.88
#